data_AF-A0AAV6YMF6-F1
#
_entry.id   AF-A0AAV6YMF6-F1
#
_cell.length_a   1.000
_cell.length_b   1.000
_cell.length_c   1.000
_cell.angle_alpha   90.00
_cell.angle_beta   90.00
_cell.angle_gamma   90.00
#
_symmetry.space_group_name_H-M   'P 1'
#
loop_
_entity.id
_entity.type
_entity.pdbx_description
1 polymer ?
#
loop_
_entity_poly.entity_id
_entity_poly.type
_entity_poly.pdbx_seq_one_letter_code
_entity_poly.pdbx_strand_id
1 'polypeptide(L)'
;MLSRGEDDSAVTPSGPPQSLSEEDSFKKCSTVSDVRTRLEDLLRLLLNRLSSDGRSAHTLRLTIRQFTPTNKYFSRESRQCPIPGSVAQIMSSGKRRRRSGHGRCHSCVVIKGVVQPQ
;
A
#
# COMPACT_ATOMS: atom_id res chain seq x y z
N MET A 1 -1.35 -33.30 12.37
CA MET A 1 -2.69 -32.68 12.25
C MET A 1 -2.80 -31.53 13.24
N LEU A 2 -3.03 -30.30 12.78
CA LEU A 2 -2.94 -29.09 13.61
C LEU A 2 -3.80 -29.14 14.89
N SER A 3 -4.99 -29.76 14.86
CA SER A 3 -5.85 -29.93 16.04
C SER A 3 -5.31 -30.89 17.11
N ARG A 4 -4.16 -31.55 16.86
CA ARG A 4 -3.41 -32.36 17.83
C ARG A 4 -2.15 -31.66 18.36
N GLY A 5 -1.87 -30.43 17.93
CA GLY A 5 -0.62 -29.71 18.22
C GLY A 5 0.57 -30.14 17.36
N GLU A 6 0.35 -31.00 16.36
CA GLU A 6 1.35 -31.46 15.39
C GLU A 6 1.44 -30.46 14.23
N ASP A 7 2.50 -29.64 14.21
CA ASP A 7 2.87 -28.72 13.13
C ASP A 7 4.38 -28.77 12.86
N ASP A 8 4.78 -29.46 11.78
CA ASP A 8 6.18 -29.66 11.37
C ASP A 8 6.73 -28.49 10.52
N SER A 9 6.05 -27.34 10.50
CA SER A 9 6.43 -26.17 9.70
C SER A 9 7.81 -25.64 10.07
N ALA A 10 8.74 -25.68 9.10
CA ALA A 10 10.11 -25.20 9.29
C ALA A 10 10.17 -23.69 9.56
N VAL A 11 11.01 -23.28 10.53
CA VAL A 11 11.24 -21.88 10.87
C VAL A 11 11.94 -21.16 9.72
N THR A 12 11.27 -20.21 9.07
CA THR A 12 11.85 -19.37 8.01
C THR A 12 12.29 -18.00 8.56
N PRO A 13 13.51 -17.52 8.26
CA PRO A 13 13.94 -16.18 8.66
C PRO A 13 13.22 -15.11 7.84
N SER A 14 12.52 -14.18 8.51
CA SER A 14 11.62 -13.20 7.86
C SER A 14 12.29 -12.25 6.86
N GLY A 15 13.60 -11.99 7.03
CA GLY A 15 14.39 -11.12 6.15
C GLY A 15 13.94 -9.65 6.10
N PRO A 16 14.47 -8.87 5.14
CA PRO A 16 13.96 -7.53 4.82
C PRO A 16 12.53 -7.59 4.27
N PRO A 17 11.69 -6.55 4.46
CA PRO A 17 10.32 -6.56 3.97
C PRO A 17 10.23 -6.77 2.45
N GLN A 18 9.51 -7.82 2.01
CA GLN A 18 9.24 -8.12 0.60
C GLN A 18 8.27 -7.12 -0.08
N SER A 19 7.77 -6.14 0.67
CA SER A 19 6.89 -5.09 0.16
C SER A 19 6.71 -3.97 1.19
N LEU A 20 6.48 -2.76 0.71
CA LEU A 20 6.10 -1.60 1.51
C LEU A 20 4.70 -1.14 1.07
N SER A 21 3.88 -0.70 2.02
CA SER A 21 2.51 -0.26 1.72
C SER A 21 2.01 0.77 2.71
N GLU A 22 1.21 1.70 2.20
CA GLU A 22 0.49 2.72 2.96
C GLU A 22 -1.03 2.51 2.74
N GLU A 23 -1.82 2.71 3.79
CA GLU A 23 -3.28 2.54 3.79
C GLU A 23 -3.95 3.76 4.45
N ASP A 24 -4.98 4.33 3.83
CA ASP A 24 -5.85 5.36 4.43
C ASP A 24 -7.31 4.91 4.40
N SER A 25 -8.10 5.35 5.39
CA SER A 25 -9.51 5.01 5.57
C SER A 25 -10.35 6.25 5.91
N PHE A 26 -11.14 6.73 4.94
CA PHE A 26 -11.77 8.07 4.86
C PHE A 26 -13.32 8.03 4.74
N LYS A 27 -14.08 9.02 5.26
CA LYS A 27 -15.57 8.87 5.45
C LYS A 27 -16.35 8.73 4.15
N LYS A 28 -15.91 9.49 3.16
CA LYS A 28 -16.52 9.74 1.87
C LYS A 28 -15.37 9.97 0.91
N CYS A 29 -15.43 9.34 -0.24
CA CYS A 29 -14.48 9.49 -1.34
C CYS A 29 -15.23 9.04 -2.60
N SER A 30 -16.16 9.90 -3.01
CA SER A 30 -17.15 9.62 -4.05
C SER A 30 -16.83 10.34 -5.37
N THR A 31 -15.75 11.13 -5.39
CA THR A 31 -15.24 11.79 -6.60
C THR A 31 -13.84 11.32 -6.94
N VAL A 32 -13.49 11.33 -8.22
CA VAL A 32 -12.13 10.99 -8.70
C VAL A 32 -11.09 11.97 -8.13
N SER A 33 -11.48 13.22 -7.89
CA SER A 33 -10.66 14.24 -7.21
C SER A 33 -10.32 13.89 -5.76
N ASP A 34 -11.26 13.35 -4.98
CA ASP A 34 -10.99 12.84 -3.63
C ASP A 34 -9.96 11.71 -3.69
N VAL A 35 -10.23 10.70 -4.54
CA VAL A 35 -9.36 9.52 -4.71
C VAL A 35 -7.96 9.94 -5.10
N ARG A 36 -7.82 10.83 -6.09
CA ARG A 36 -6.52 11.33 -6.57
C ARG A 36 -5.74 12.04 -5.46
N THR A 37 -6.39 12.90 -4.69
CA THR A 37 -5.74 13.64 -3.59
C THR A 37 -5.18 12.68 -2.53
N ARG A 38 -5.97 11.67 -2.14
CA ARG A 38 -5.55 10.61 -1.20
C ARG A 38 -4.42 9.74 -1.77
N LEU A 39 -4.52 9.40 -3.06
CA LEU A 39 -3.52 8.61 -3.77
C LEU A 39 -2.17 9.34 -3.82
N GLU A 40 -2.16 10.65 -4.11
CA GLU A 40 -0.93 11.44 -4.14
C GLU A 40 -0.25 11.54 -2.77
N ASP A 41 -1.00 11.66 -1.67
CA ASP A 41 -0.42 11.66 -0.31
C ASP A 41 0.10 10.29 0.13
N LEU A 42 -0.63 9.20 -0.16
CA LEU A 42 -0.17 7.83 0.08
C LEU A 42 1.09 7.50 -0.76
N LEU A 43 1.15 7.95 -2.01
CA LEU A 43 2.35 7.83 -2.85
C LEU A 43 3.53 8.60 -2.25
N ARG A 44 3.33 9.84 -1.77
CA ARG A 44 4.38 10.62 -1.11
C ARG A 44 4.94 9.87 0.10
N LEU A 45 4.10 9.27 0.95
CA LEU A 45 4.56 8.50 2.11
C LEU A 45 5.33 7.24 1.68
N LEU A 46 4.80 6.47 0.74
CA LEU A 46 5.42 5.24 0.21
C LEU A 46 6.78 5.52 -0.46
N LEU A 47 6.90 6.61 -1.23
CA LEU A 47 8.15 7.04 -1.87
C LEU A 47 9.24 7.40 -0.86
N ASN A 48 8.89 8.14 0.21
CA ASN A 48 9.85 8.45 1.28
C ASN A 48 10.36 7.17 1.96
N ARG A 49 9.50 6.15 2.17
CA ARG A 49 9.93 4.85 2.70
C ARG A 49 10.79 4.06 1.72
N LEU A 50 10.45 4.01 0.43
CA LEU A 50 11.27 3.34 -0.60
C LEU A 50 12.67 3.98 -0.72
N SER A 51 12.74 5.31 -0.75
CA SER A 51 14.00 6.07 -0.76
C SER A 51 14.84 5.82 0.52
N SER A 52 14.19 5.52 1.65
CA SER A 52 14.87 5.17 2.92
C SER A 52 15.27 3.69 3.03
N ASP A 53 14.58 2.80 2.31
CA ASP A 53 14.84 1.35 2.24
C ASP A 53 15.94 1.01 1.21
N GLY A 54 16.15 1.89 0.22
CA GLY A 54 17.25 1.84 -0.75
C GLY A 54 17.05 0.85 -1.91
N ARG A 55 16.06 -0.05 -1.83
CA ARG A 55 15.73 -1.00 -2.91
C ARG A 55 14.67 -0.44 -3.86
N SER A 56 14.74 -0.82 -5.13
CA SER A 56 13.76 -0.44 -6.14
C SER A 56 12.46 -1.27 -6.04
N ALA A 57 11.32 -0.59 -6.07
CA ALA A 57 10.03 -1.23 -6.31
C ALA A 57 9.86 -1.51 -7.81
N HIS A 58 9.47 -2.74 -8.16
CA HIS A 58 9.27 -3.17 -9.55
C HIS A 58 7.79 -3.28 -9.94
N THR A 59 6.90 -3.48 -8.96
CA THR A 59 5.45 -3.62 -9.18
C THR A 59 4.69 -2.72 -8.21
N LEU A 60 3.79 -1.90 -8.74
CA LEU A 60 2.84 -1.13 -7.94
C LEU A 60 1.49 -1.83 -7.93
N ARG A 61 0.86 -1.95 -6.76
CA ARG A 61 -0.52 -2.42 -6.60
C ARG A 61 -1.37 -1.36 -5.92
N LEU A 62 -2.50 -1.04 -6.56
CA LEU A 62 -3.59 -0.27 -5.98
C LEU A 62 -4.69 -1.24 -5.55
N THR A 63 -5.20 -1.04 -4.33
CA THR A 63 -6.32 -1.78 -3.75
C THR A 63 -7.35 -0.79 -3.24
N ILE A 64 -8.61 -1.01 -3.56
CA ILE A 64 -9.74 -0.18 -3.13
C ILE A 64 -10.72 -1.10 -2.41
N ARG A 65 -11.30 -0.64 -1.30
CA ARG A 65 -12.43 -1.30 -0.65
C ARG A 65 -13.67 -0.45 -0.81
N GLN A 66 -14.55 -0.86 -1.72
CA GLN A 66 -15.90 -0.32 -1.81
C GLN A 66 -16.69 -0.74 -0.56
N PHE A 67 -17.64 0.08 -0.11
CA PHE A 67 -18.49 -0.21 1.04
C PHE A 67 -19.95 -0.10 0.62
N THR A 68 -20.69 -1.21 0.69
CA THR A 68 -22.15 -1.20 0.49
C THR A 68 -22.86 -1.45 1.83
N PRO A 69 -24.15 -1.07 1.98
CA PRO A 69 -24.88 -1.30 3.23
C PRO A 69 -24.93 -2.79 3.63
N THR A 70 -24.98 -3.68 2.64
CA THR A 70 -25.04 -5.13 2.77
C THR A 70 -23.65 -5.79 2.86
N ASN A 71 -22.63 -5.28 2.15
CA ASN A 71 -21.27 -5.78 2.21
C ASN A 71 -20.30 -4.70 2.73
N LYS A 72 -20.05 -4.77 4.04
CA LYS A 72 -19.22 -3.80 4.76
C LYS A 72 -17.72 -4.12 4.73
N TYR A 73 -17.33 -5.36 4.40
CA TYR A 73 -15.97 -5.87 4.66
C TYR A 73 -15.29 -6.56 3.46
N PHE A 74 -16.04 -7.22 2.57
CA PHE A 74 -15.47 -8.18 1.61
C PHE A 74 -15.34 -7.65 0.18
N SER A 75 -15.94 -6.50 -0.15
CA SER A 75 -15.86 -5.81 -1.45
C SER A 75 -14.49 -5.12 -1.65
N ARG A 76 -13.42 -5.93 -1.74
CA ARG A 76 -12.04 -5.50 -1.96
C ARG A 76 -11.60 -5.76 -3.40
N GLU A 77 -11.36 -4.71 -4.15
CA GLU A 77 -10.84 -4.76 -5.52
C GLU A 77 -9.35 -4.45 -5.55
N SER A 78 -8.63 -4.98 -6.55
CA SER A 78 -7.20 -4.71 -6.72
C SER A 78 -6.76 -4.79 -8.17
N ARG A 79 -5.80 -3.93 -8.53
CA ARG A 79 -5.10 -3.90 -9.82
C ARG A 79 -3.62 -3.64 -9.57
N GLN A 80 -2.75 -4.22 -10.40
CA GLN A 80 -1.31 -4.04 -10.28
C GLN A 80 -0.65 -3.94 -11.65
N CYS A 81 0.46 -3.23 -11.72
CA CYS A 81 1.23 -3.00 -12.94
C CYS A 81 2.74 -2.96 -12.63
N PRO A 82 3.59 -3.31 -13.61
CA PRO A 82 5.02 -3.05 -13.51
C PRO A 82 5.30 -1.54 -13.52
N ILE A 83 6.33 -1.12 -12.79
CA ILE A 83 6.82 0.27 -12.80
C ILE A 83 7.84 0.40 -13.94
N PRO A 84 7.69 1.33 -14.89
CA PRO A 84 8.69 1.56 -15.94
C PRO A 84 10.05 1.96 -15.33
N GLY A 85 11.14 1.40 -15.85
CA GLY A 85 12.48 1.58 -15.27
C GLY A 85 12.93 3.04 -15.15
N SER A 86 12.51 3.91 -16.08
CA SER A 86 12.74 5.36 -16.01
C SER A 86 12.06 6.03 -14.82
N VAL A 87 10.86 5.57 -14.43
CA VAL A 87 10.13 6.06 -13.25
C VAL A 87 10.79 5.53 -11.97
N ALA A 88 11.19 4.26 -11.96
CA ALA A 88 11.81 3.62 -10.79
C ALA A 88 13.10 4.35 -10.32
N GLN A 89 13.89 4.91 -11.25
CA GLN A 89 15.07 5.72 -10.92
C GLN A 89 14.71 7.09 -10.30
N ILE A 90 13.64 7.74 -10.77
CA ILE A 90 13.18 9.06 -10.29
C ILE A 90 12.57 8.97 -8.88
N MET A 91 12.02 7.80 -8.51
CA MET A 91 11.38 7.56 -7.21
C MET A 91 12.35 7.73 -6.01
N SER A 92 13.66 7.69 -6.23
CA SER A 92 14.68 7.73 -5.19
C SER A 92 14.96 9.12 -4.59
N SER A 93 14.55 10.23 -5.23
CA SER A 93 15.01 11.60 -4.91
C SER A 93 13.96 12.51 -4.24
N GLY A 94 13.40 12.10 -3.10
CA GLY A 94 12.27 12.80 -2.45
C GLY A 94 12.57 14.16 -1.79
N LYS A 95 11.59 15.08 -1.79
CA LYS A 95 11.59 16.35 -1.03
C LYS A 95 10.34 16.45 -0.12
N ARG A 96 10.47 17.12 1.04
CA ARG A 96 9.48 17.07 2.15
C ARG A 96 8.66 18.37 2.32
N ARG A 97 7.35 18.26 2.59
CA ARG A 97 6.52 19.22 3.35
C ARG A 97 5.52 18.45 4.25
N ARG A 98 4.76 19.13 5.14
CA ARG A 98 3.87 18.51 6.17
C ARG A 98 2.56 19.31 6.33
N ARG A 99 1.61 18.72 7.11
CA ARG A 99 0.26 19.18 7.54
C ARG A 99 -0.88 18.75 6.61
N SER A 100 -2.11 18.50 7.08
CA SER A 100 -2.63 18.09 8.41
C SER A 100 -4.10 17.65 8.23
N GLY A 101 -4.54 16.56 8.88
CA GLY A 101 -5.89 16.00 8.65
C GLY A 101 -7.03 16.67 9.43
N HIS A 102 -8.28 16.20 9.21
CA HIS A 102 -9.43 16.13 10.14
C HIS A 102 -10.60 15.37 9.46
N GLY A 103 -11.52 14.76 10.24
CA GLY A 103 -12.77 14.13 9.75
C GLY A 103 -12.79 12.57 9.80
N ARG A 104 -13.70 11.98 10.58
CA ARG A 104 -13.73 10.53 10.98
C ARG A 104 -14.19 9.54 9.90
N CYS A 105 -13.93 8.23 10.10
CA CYS A 105 -14.38 7.06 9.28
C CYS A 105 -13.68 6.98 7.90
N HIS A 106 -13.76 5.97 7.01
CA HIS A 106 -14.63 4.77 6.86
C HIS A 106 -14.83 4.24 5.40
N SER A 107 -13.83 4.30 4.52
CA SER A 107 -13.74 3.67 3.17
C SER A 107 -12.25 3.65 2.81
N CYS A 108 -11.70 2.61 2.18
CA CYS A 108 -10.24 2.37 2.20
C CYS A 108 -9.56 2.34 0.82
N VAL A 109 -8.37 2.95 0.74
CA VAL A 109 -7.39 2.79 -0.35
C VAL A 109 -6.05 2.33 0.24
N VAL A 110 -5.47 1.29 -0.36
CA VAL A 110 -4.11 0.80 -0.09
C VAL A 110 -3.26 0.99 -1.33
N ILE A 111 -2.07 1.55 -1.16
CA ILE A 111 -1.01 1.53 -2.18
C ILE A 111 0.11 0.63 -1.66
N LYS A 112 0.49 -0.37 -2.46
CA LYS A 112 1.51 -1.36 -2.11
C LYS A 112 2.56 -1.47 -3.20
N GLY A 113 3.78 -1.04 -2.90
CA GLY A 113 4.97 -1.34 -3.69
C GLY A 113 5.51 -2.72 -3.31
N VAL A 114 5.67 -3.61 -4.29
CA VAL A 114 6.38 -4.87 -4.09
C VAL A 114 7.87 -4.61 -4.29
N VAL A 115 8.67 -4.99 -3.29
CA VAL A 115 10.11 -4.71 -3.21
C VAL A 115 10.80 -6.05 -3.03
N GLN A 116 11.51 -6.51 -4.05
CA GLN A 116 12.16 -7.82 -3.99
C GLN A 116 13.28 -7.81 -2.93
N PRO A 117 13.64 -8.98 -2.35
CA PRO A 117 15.00 -9.16 -1.83
C PRO A 117 16.02 -9.01 -2.97
N GLN A 118 17.30 -8.82 -2.62
CA GLN A 118 18.40 -9.11 -3.54
C GLN A 118 18.65 -10.62 -3.60
#